data_AF-A0A7X0P124-F1
#
_entry.id   AF-A0A7X0P124-F1
#
_cell.length_a   1.000
_cell.length_b   1.000
_cell.length_c   1.000
_cell.angle_alpha   90.00
_cell.angle_beta   90.00
_cell.angle_gamma   90.00
#
_symmetry.space_group_name_H-M   'P 1'
#
loop_
_entity.id
_entity.type
_entity.pdbx_description
1 polymer ?
#
loop_
_entity_poly.entity_id
_entity_poly.type
_entity_poly.pdbx_seq_one_letter_code
_entity_poly.pdbx_strand_id
1 'polypeptide(L)'
;MTERPFTVALCQAGPCRSSEPGLDMVPRLAAAVRRCPHGVLLRTGCLLRTPRCRPGAAHDNGCHLIVQPCDIDRSPRGAAIPIGPILSQADAEAVETWLTDGDLDADRLDPRLRVGRQPA
;
A
#
# COMPACT_ATOMS: atom_id res chain seq x y z
N MET A 1 -11.87 15.64 2.43
CA MET A 1 -10.70 15.28 3.27
C MET A 1 -11.18 14.26 4.28
N THR A 2 -10.40 13.22 4.51
CA THR A 2 -10.79 12.03 5.26
C THR A 2 -10.37 12.20 6.71
N GLU A 3 -11.25 11.88 7.67
CA GLU A 3 -10.92 11.97 9.10
C GLU A 3 -10.55 10.60 9.70
N ARG A 4 -10.60 9.53 8.88
CA ARG A 4 -10.40 8.17 9.34
C ARG A 4 -8.91 7.90 9.56
N PRO A 5 -8.46 7.59 10.78
CA PRO A 5 -7.06 7.29 11.04
C PRO A 5 -6.62 6.00 10.35
N PHE A 6 -5.39 5.98 9.86
CA PHE A 6 -4.78 4.77 9.29
C PHE A 6 -3.27 4.79 9.38
N THR A 7 -2.68 3.61 9.25
CA THR A 7 -1.24 3.40 9.08
C THR A 7 -0.96 2.72 7.76
N VAL A 8 -0.06 3.30 6.97
CA VAL A 8 0.51 2.71 5.75
C VAL A 8 1.88 2.15 6.11
N ALA A 9 2.09 0.86 5.91
CA ALA A 9 3.40 0.24 6.01
C ALA A 9 3.90 -0.12 4.61
N LEU A 10 4.96 0.55 4.15
CA LEU A 10 5.59 0.30 2.85
C LEU A 10 6.74 -0.71 2.99
N CYS A 11 6.72 -1.77 2.19
CA CYS A 11 7.82 -2.73 2.10
C CYS A 11 8.97 -2.14 1.27
N GLN A 12 10.20 -2.17 1.80
CA GLN A 12 11.39 -1.69 1.09
C GLN A 12 12.45 -2.77 0.84
N ALA A 13 12.07 -4.03 1.02
CA ALA A 13 12.90 -5.16 0.62
C ALA A 13 13.20 -5.09 -0.89
N GLY A 14 14.40 -5.48 -1.32
CA GLY A 14 14.87 -5.33 -2.71
C GLY A 14 13.86 -5.77 -3.79
N PRO A 15 13.27 -6.97 -3.70
CA PRO A 15 12.26 -7.47 -4.65
C PRO A 15 10.94 -6.68 -4.65
N CYS A 16 10.66 -5.94 -3.57
CA CYS A 16 9.51 -5.05 -3.45
C CYS A 16 9.84 -3.60 -3.83
N ARG A 17 11.01 -3.32 -4.39
CA ARG A 17 11.32 -1.99 -4.93
C ARG A 17 10.79 -1.92 -6.35
N SER A 18 10.18 -0.79 -6.70
CA SER A 18 9.80 -0.49 -8.08
C SER A 18 11.02 -0.65 -8.99
N SER A 19 10.82 -1.39 -10.07
CA SER A 19 11.79 -1.45 -11.18
C SER A 19 11.48 -0.42 -12.26
N GLU A 20 10.35 0.29 -12.16
CA GLU A 20 9.89 1.33 -13.08
C GLU A 20 10.69 2.63 -12.87
N PRO A 21 11.40 3.14 -13.90
CA PRO A 21 12.17 4.37 -13.80
C PRO A 21 11.32 5.59 -13.39
N GLY A 22 11.60 6.15 -12.21
CA GLY A 22 10.89 7.33 -11.70
C GLY A 22 9.67 7.00 -10.83
N LEU A 23 9.38 5.72 -10.58
CA LEU A 23 8.38 5.31 -9.59
C LEU A 23 8.98 5.18 -8.20
N ASP A 24 9.00 6.27 -7.44
CA ASP A 24 9.33 6.23 -6.01
C ASP A 24 8.07 6.39 -5.16
N MET A 25 7.66 5.31 -4.49
CA MET A 25 6.48 5.29 -3.63
C MET A 25 6.67 6.06 -2.32
N VAL A 26 7.89 6.27 -1.84
CA VAL A 26 8.13 6.98 -0.57
C VAL A 26 7.64 8.43 -0.62
N PRO A 27 8.09 9.30 -1.55
CA PRO A 27 7.63 10.69 -1.62
C PRO A 27 6.15 10.79 -1.98
N ARG A 28 5.66 9.92 -2.85
CA ARG A 28 4.26 9.81 -3.26
C ARG A 28 3.32 9.53 -2.08
N LEU A 29 3.59 8.47 -1.32
CA LEU A 29 2.82 8.13 -0.12
C LEU A 29 2.97 9.20 0.97
N ALA A 30 4.15 9.79 1.15
CA ALA A 30 4.33 10.88 2.10
C ALA A 30 3.47 12.11 1.75
N ALA A 31 3.32 12.44 0.47
CA ALA A 31 2.45 13.52 0.01
C ALA A 31 0.96 13.18 0.21
N ALA A 32 0.53 11.95 -0.09
CA ALA A 32 -0.84 11.51 0.15
C ALA A 32 -1.21 11.50 1.64
N VAL A 33 -0.35 10.90 2.48
CA VAL A 33 -0.55 10.81 3.93
C VAL A 33 -0.60 12.19 4.58
N ARG A 34 0.22 13.16 4.14
CA ARG A 34 0.15 14.55 4.65
C ARG A 34 -1.18 15.25 4.39
N ARG A 35 -1.95 14.81 3.40
CA ARG A 35 -3.30 15.34 3.11
C ARG A 35 -4.39 14.67 3.95
N CYS A 36 -4.05 13.62 4.70
CA CYS A 36 -4.99 12.82 5.49
C CYS A 36 -4.76 13.08 6.99
N PRO A 37 -5.69 13.74 7.68
CA PRO A 37 -5.73 13.77 9.14
C PRO A 37 -5.46 12.39 9.76
N HIS A 38 -4.51 12.34 10.69
CA HIS A 38 -4.10 11.12 11.39
C HIS A 38 -3.50 10.01 10.52
N GLY A 39 -3.22 10.22 9.23
CA GLY A 39 -2.48 9.26 8.42
C GLY A 39 -1.03 9.13 8.89
N VAL A 40 -0.50 7.90 8.94
CA VAL A 40 0.90 7.62 9.27
C VAL A 40 1.53 6.76 8.18
N LEU A 41 2.75 7.12 7.77
CA LEU A 41 3.58 6.31 6.88
C LEU A 41 4.74 5.68 7.65
N LEU A 42 4.85 4.37 7.57
CA LEU A 42 5.95 3.56 8.08
C LEU A 42 6.72 2.95 6.90
N ARG A 43 8.05 2.97 7.02
CA ARG A 43 8.95 2.24 6.12
C ARG A 43 9.40 0.98 6.84
N THR A 44 9.33 -0.15 6.15
CA THR A 44 9.63 -1.46 6.75
C THR A 44 10.59 -2.26 5.88
N GLY A 45 11.19 -3.29 6.48
CA GLY A 45 11.85 -4.36 5.73
C GLY A 45 10.83 -5.22 4.97
N CYS A 46 11.05 -6.53 4.89
CA CYS A 46 10.07 -7.43 4.28
C CYS A 46 8.81 -7.53 5.16
N LEU A 47 7.66 -7.00 4.69
CA LEU A 47 6.37 -7.03 5.39
C LEU A 47 5.82 -8.44 5.58
N LEU A 48 5.97 -9.25 4.54
CA LEU A 48 5.25 -10.52 4.49
C LEU A 48 6.08 -11.67 5.08
N ARG A 49 7.40 -11.48 5.30
CA ARG A 49 8.36 -12.55 5.68
C ARG A 49 8.19 -13.85 4.85
N THR A 50 7.59 -13.78 3.66
CA THR A 50 7.28 -14.94 2.82
C THR A 50 8.29 -15.08 1.68
N PRO A 51 8.52 -16.32 1.20
CA PRO A 51 9.32 -16.59 0.02
C PRO A 51 8.75 -16.02 -1.29
N ARG A 52 7.54 -15.44 -1.30
CA ARG A 52 6.90 -14.83 -2.49
C ARG A 52 7.72 -13.70 -3.10
N CYS A 53 8.37 -12.90 -2.26
CA CYS A 53 9.26 -11.84 -2.73
C CYS A 53 10.66 -12.39 -3.08
N ARG A 54 10.82 -13.66 -3.47
CA ARG A 54 12.12 -14.18 -3.91
C ARG A 54 12.46 -13.62 -5.30
N PRO A 55 13.73 -13.23 -5.54
CA PRO A 55 14.20 -12.91 -6.88
C PRO A 55 13.84 -14.04 -7.85
N GLY A 56 13.14 -13.73 -8.94
CA GLY A 56 12.73 -14.69 -9.97
C GLY A 56 11.28 -15.19 -9.90
N ALA A 57 10.50 -14.84 -8.87
CA ALA A 57 9.05 -15.03 -8.89
C ALA A 57 8.41 -14.01 -9.85
N ALA A 58 8.12 -14.43 -11.08
CA ALA A 58 7.73 -13.55 -12.19
C ALA A 58 6.48 -12.68 -11.97
N HIS A 59 5.67 -12.95 -10.93
CA HIS A 59 4.39 -12.27 -10.68
C HIS A 59 4.37 -11.34 -9.45
N ASP A 60 5.43 -11.31 -8.63
CA ASP A 60 5.42 -10.64 -7.31
C ASP A 60 6.50 -9.54 -7.15
N ASN A 61 7.12 -9.10 -8.26
CA ASN A 61 8.12 -8.03 -8.23
C ASN A 61 7.44 -6.67 -8.41
N GLY A 62 7.47 -5.82 -7.39
CA GLY A 62 6.81 -4.51 -7.40
C GLY A 62 6.57 -3.98 -5.99
N CYS A 63 6.23 -2.70 -5.85
CA CYS A 63 6.00 -2.14 -4.52
C CYS A 63 4.79 -2.76 -3.84
N HIS A 64 4.97 -3.19 -2.59
CA HIS A 64 3.91 -3.72 -1.74
C HIS A 64 3.78 -2.88 -0.48
N LEU A 65 2.54 -2.69 -0.05
CA LEU A 65 2.24 -2.02 1.20
C LEU A 65 1.04 -2.66 1.89
N ILE A 66 0.89 -2.38 3.17
CA ILE A 66 -0.28 -2.75 3.96
C ILE A 66 -0.88 -1.47 4.52
N VAL A 67 -2.20 -1.33 4.42
CA VAL A 67 -2.93 -0.26 5.08
C VAL A 67 -3.76 -0.86 6.21
N GLN A 68 -3.49 -0.40 7.43
CA GLN A 68 -4.27 -0.76 8.61
C GLN A 68 -5.15 0.44 8.98
N PRO A 69 -6.47 0.36 8.78
CA PRO A 69 -7.38 1.31 9.41
C PRO A 69 -7.25 1.19 10.92
N CYS A 70 -7.27 2.31 11.62
CA CYS A 70 -7.11 2.36 13.08
C CYS A 70 -7.93 3.50 13.68
N ASP A 71 -7.97 3.59 15.00
CA ASP A 71 -8.42 4.80 15.69
C ASP A 71 -7.27 5.76 15.99
N ILE A 72 -7.60 6.87 16.66
CA ILE A 72 -6.66 7.95 16.96
C ILE A 72 -5.50 7.48 17.86
N ASP A 73 -5.76 6.49 18.70
CA ASP A 73 -4.79 5.85 19.60
C ASP A 73 -4.02 4.71 18.91
N ARG A 74 -4.22 4.53 17.60
CA ARG A 74 -3.58 3.52 16.75
C ARG A 74 -3.97 2.08 17.07
N SER A 75 -5.12 1.87 17.73
CA SER A 75 -5.69 0.53 17.84
C SER A 75 -6.26 0.09 16.49
N PRO A 76 -5.91 -1.11 15.99
CA PRO A 76 -6.42 -1.61 14.72
C PRO A 76 -7.96 -1.63 14.66
N ARG A 77 -8.53 -1.18 13.54
CA ARG A 77 -9.95 -1.24 13.24
C ARG A 77 -10.16 -2.06 11.98
N GLY A 78 -10.70 -3.26 12.14
CA GLY A 78 -10.92 -4.18 11.02
C GLY A 78 -9.62 -4.80 10.49
N ALA A 79 -9.75 -5.47 9.34
CA ALA A 79 -8.65 -6.18 8.71
C ALA A 79 -7.63 -5.22 8.08
N ALA A 80 -6.36 -5.60 8.14
CA ALA A 80 -5.32 -4.97 7.35
C ALA A 80 -5.55 -5.23 5.86
N ILE A 81 -5.31 -4.22 5.03
CA ILE A 81 -5.57 -4.25 3.59
C ILE A 81 -4.23 -4.35 2.86
N PRO A 82 -3.86 -5.53 2.35
CA PRO A 82 -2.63 -5.70 1.58
C PRO A 82 -2.83 -5.16 0.15
N ILE A 83 -1.85 -4.37 -0.31
CA ILE A 83 -1.89 -3.68 -1.61
C ILE A 83 -0.64 -4.03 -2.41
N GLY A 84 -0.85 -4.29 -3.70
CA GLY A 84 0.19 -4.46 -4.70
C GLY A 84 0.05 -5.75 -5.53
N PRO A 85 1.03 -6.03 -6.41
CA PRO A 85 2.20 -5.21 -6.66
C PRO A 85 1.84 -3.88 -7.35
N ILE A 86 2.46 -2.79 -6.93
CA ILE A 86 2.38 -1.48 -7.58
C ILE A 86 3.51 -1.44 -8.62
N LEU A 87 3.13 -1.42 -9.90
CA LEU A 87 4.05 -1.62 -11.02
C LEU A 87 4.22 -0.38 -11.89
N SER A 88 3.29 0.57 -11.82
CA SER A 88 3.22 1.73 -12.70
C SER A 88 2.84 3.01 -11.96
N GLN A 89 3.01 4.15 -12.65
CA GLN A 89 2.53 5.44 -12.16
C GLN A 89 1.01 5.46 -11.98
N ALA A 90 0.26 4.75 -12.83
CA ALA A 90 -1.20 4.64 -12.73
C ALA A 90 -1.62 3.84 -11.49
N ASP A 91 -0.91 2.76 -11.16
CA ASP A 91 -1.13 2.01 -9.92
C ASP A 91 -0.89 2.90 -8.70
N ALA A 92 0.18 3.69 -8.72
CA ALA A 92 0.50 4.61 -7.62
C ALA A 92 -0.56 5.71 -7.45
N GLU A 93 -1.03 6.29 -8.55
CA GLU A 93 -2.12 7.27 -8.53
C GLU A 93 -3.43 6.66 -8.01
N ALA A 94 -3.75 5.42 -8.37
CA ALA A 94 -4.90 4.70 -7.84
C ALA A 94 -4.80 4.51 -6.32
N VAL A 95 -3.63 4.13 -5.80
CA VAL A 95 -3.39 4.03 -4.34
C VAL A 95 -3.53 5.39 -3.65
N GLU A 96 -2.93 6.44 -4.21
CA GLU A 96 -3.00 7.79 -3.64
C GLU A 96 -4.43 8.33 -3.58
N THR A 97 -5.19 8.13 -4.65
CA THR A 97 -6.60 8.51 -4.73
C THR A 97 -7.42 7.76 -3.70
N TRP A 98 -7.23 6.44 -3.60
CA TRP A 98 -7.93 5.62 -2.61
C TRP A 98 -7.61 6.01 -1.16
N LEU A 99 -6.33 6.28 -0.84
CA LEU A 99 -5.92 6.76 0.49
C LEU A 99 -6.55 8.12 0.84
N THR A 100 -6.60 9.03 -0.13
CA THR A 100 -7.09 10.40 0.06
C THR A 100 -8.61 10.54 -0.03
N ASP A 101 -9.31 9.55 -0.58
CA ASP A 101 -10.76 9.36 -0.44
C ASP A 101 -11.11 8.85 0.98
N GLY A 102 -10.27 7.97 1.53
CA GLY A 102 -10.24 7.53 2.93
C GLY A 102 -11.43 6.73 3.41
N ASP A 103 -12.33 6.35 2.50
CA ASP A 103 -13.16 5.18 2.69
C ASP A 103 -12.30 3.95 2.39
N LEU A 104 -11.54 3.53 3.41
CA LEU A 104 -10.54 2.45 3.37
C LEU A 104 -11.19 1.07 3.25
N ASP A 105 -12.03 0.89 2.23
CA ASP A 105 -12.63 -0.37 1.84
C ASP A 105 -11.78 -0.99 0.72
N ALA A 106 -11.35 -2.24 0.92
CA ALA A 106 -10.60 -3.00 -0.07
C ALA A 106 -11.38 -3.19 -1.38
N ASP A 107 -12.71 -3.15 -1.34
CA ASP A 107 -13.57 -3.26 -2.54
C ASP A 107 -13.62 -2.00 -3.39
N ARG A 108 -13.15 -0.87 -2.85
CA ARG A 108 -12.99 0.40 -3.59
C ARG A 108 -11.60 0.57 -4.19
N LEU A 109 -10.63 -0.25 -3.79
CA LEU A 109 -9.28 -0.25 -4.37
C LEU A 109 -9.33 -0.81 -5.79
N ASP A 110 -8.49 -0.33 -6.70
CA ASP A 110 -8.38 -0.91 -8.04
C ASP A 110 -8.18 -2.45 -7.96
N PRO A 111 -8.99 -3.27 -8.68
CA PRO A 111 -8.90 -4.73 -8.62
C PRO A 111 -7.49 -5.29 -8.85
N ARG A 112 -6.66 -4.62 -9.66
CA ARG A 112 -5.29 -5.05 -9.97
C ARG A 112 -4.34 -4.95 -8.78
N LEU A 113 -4.70 -4.15 -7.78
CA LEU A 113 -3.88 -3.89 -6.59
C LEU A 113 -4.32 -4.70 -5.37
N ARG A 114 -5.39 -5.49 -5.49
CA ARG A 114 -5.93 -6.30 -4.39
C ARG A 114 -5.12 -7.58 -4.24
N VAL A 115 -4.39 -7.72 -3.13
CA VAL A 115 -3.62 -8.93 -2.84
C VAL A 115 -4.54 -10.02 -2.27
N GLY A 116 -4.44 -11.24 -2.79
CA GLY A 116 -5.15 -12.41 -2.25
C GLY A 116 -6.61 -12.57 -2.71
N ARG A 117 -7.09 -11.67 -3.57
CA ARG A 117 -8.43 -11.75 -4.18
C ARG A 117 -8.29 -11.91 -5.70
N GLN A 118 -8.03 -13.14 -6.16
CA GLN A 118 -8.21 -13.46 -7.57
C GLN A 118 -9.71 -13.59 -7.86
N PRO A 119 -10.23 -13.02 -8.95
CA PRO A 119 -11.54 -13.42 -9.43
C PRO A 119 -11.50 -14.93 -9.74
N ALA A 120 -12.57 -15.62 -9.38
CA ALA A 120 -12.82 -16.98 -9.82
C ALA A 120 -12.94 -17.05 -11.35
#